data_AF-A0A356ZBQ9-F1
#
_entry.id   AF-A0A356ZBQ9-F1
#
_cell.length_a   1.000
_cell.length_b   1.000
_cell.length_c   1.000
_cell.angle_alpha   90.00
_cell.angle_beta   90.00
_cell.angle_gamma   90.00
#
_symmetry.space_group_name_H-M   'P 1'
#
loop_
_entity.id
_entity.type
_entity.pdbx_description
1 polymer ?
#
loop_
_entity_poly.entity_id
_entity_poly.type
_entity_poly.pdbx_seq_one_letter_code
_entity_poly.pdbx_strand_id
1 'polypeptide(L)'
;EYMAAAKSANTLTAYRKDWQDFEQFCAVTGLDSLPATPDTLMAYLVALADTHKVSTLERRIASISQAHQAAGLDTPTGDMKVRVLMQGIRREKGTAPDCKAPAVTSDIKAMVSTLMDNLLGIRDRA
;
A
#
# COMPACT_ATOMS: atom_id res chain seq x y z
N GLU A 1 7.29 31.18 -8.75
CA GLU A 1 6.02 31.52 -8.07
C GLU A 1 4.78 30.79 -8.64
N TYR A 2 4.77 30.34 -9.91
CA TYR A 2 3.62 29.61 -10.49
C TYR A 2 3.42 28.15 -10.01
N MET A 3 4.48 27.42 -9.68
CA MET A 3 4.37 26.02 -9.23
C MET A 3 3.68 25.86 -7.87
N ALA A 4 3.84 26.84 -6.98
CA ALA A 4 3.16 26.86 -5.68
C ALA A 4 1.66 27.20 -5.81
N ALA A 5 1.28 27.95 -6.85
CA ALA A 5 -0.11 28.28 -7.15
C ALA A 5 -0.88 27.14 -7.86
N ALA A 6 -0.16 26.11 -8.35
CA ALA A 6 -0.77 24.99 -9.06
C ALA A 6 -1.57 24.04 -8.16
N LYS A 7 -1.39 24.10 -6.83
CA LYS A 7 -2.08 23.25 -5.86
C LYS A 7 -2.60 24.06 -4.68
N SER A 8 -3.78 23.68 -4.18
CA SER A 8 -4.35 24.31 -2.98
C SER A 8 -3.46 24.06 -1.75
N ALA A 9 -3.45 25.00 -0.80
CA ALA A 9 -2.73 24.83 0.47
C ALA A 9 -3.17 23.58 1.24
N ASN A 10 -4.45 23.22 1.13
CA ASN A 10 -4.99 22.00 1.73
C ASN A 10 -4.42 20.74 1.07
N THR A 11 -4.28 20.73 -0.26
CA THR A 11 -3.66 19.62 -1.01
C THR A 11 -2.20 19.44 -0.62
N LEU A 12 -1.43 20.53 -0.51
CA LEU A 12 -0.02 20.46 -0.10
C LEU A 12 0.14 19.93 1.34
N THR A 13 -0.74 20.37 2.24
CA THR A 13 -0.75 19.88 3.63
C THR A 13 -1.08 18.40 3.70
N ALA A 14 -2.06 17.95 2.91
CA ALA A 14 -2.42 16.54 2.81
C ALA A 14 -1.25 15.70 2.28
N TYR A 15 -0.55 16.19 1.24
CA TYR A 15 0.59 15.48 0.65
C TYR A 15 1.76 15.36 1.62
N ARG A 16 2.03 16.42 2.39
CA ARG A 16 3.06 16.39 3.44
C ARG A 16 2.73 15.34 4.51
N LYS A 17 1.48 15.30 4.98
CA LYS A 17 1.04 14.30 5.96
C LYS A 17 1.13 12.89 5.41
N ASP A 18 0.72 12.69 4.15
CA ASP A 18 0.82 11.39 3.49
C ASP A 18 2.27 10.92 3.39
N TRP A 19 3.19 11.83 3.06
CA TRP A 19 4.62 11.53 2.97
C TRP A 19 5.21 11.15 4.33
N GLN A 20 4.92 11.92 5.38
CA GLN A 20 5.38 11.62 6.74
C GLN A 20 4.90 10.26 7.24
N ASP A 21 3.66 9.90 6.94
CA ASP A 21 3.09 8.59 7.27
C ASP A 21 3.80 7.45 6.53
N PHE A 22 4.13 7.64 5.25
CA PHE A 22 4.93 6.68 4.48
C PHE A 22 6.36 6.55 5.01
N GLU A 23 7.03 7.65 5.33
CA GLU A 23 8.36 7.65 5.96
C GLU A 23 8.34 6.89 7.29
N GLN A 24 7.32 7.11 8.12
CA GLN A 24 7.16 6.44 9.40
C GLN A 24 6.94 4.93 9.22
N PHE A 25 6.13 4.52 8.24
CA PHE A 25 5.94 3.12 7.89
C PHE A 25 7.26 2.47 7.47
N CYS A 26 8.01 3.12 6.58
CA CYS A 26 9.30 2.64 6.10
C CYS A 26 10.30 2.49 7.25
N ALA A 27 10.39 3.49 8.14
CA ALA A 27 11.27 3.44 9.30
C ALA A 27 10.94 2.28 10.26
N VAL A 28 9.65 2.00 10.51
CA VAL A 28 9.22 0.90 11.40
C VAL A 28 9.43 -0.47 10.77
N THR A 29 9.35 -0.56 9.44
CA THR A 29 9.51 -1.82 8.70
C THR A 29 10.94 -2.07 8.22
N GLY A 30 11.86 -1.13 8.45
CA GLY A 30 13.25 -1.23 8.01
C GLY A 30 13.41 -1.11 6.49
N LEU A 31 12.51 -0.38 5.83
CA LEU A 31 12.53 -0.13 4.39
C LEU A 31 12.97 1.31 4.10
N ASP A 32 13.48 1.55 2.89
CA ASP A 32 13.82 2.88 2.42
C ASP A 32 12.58 3.60 1.86
N SER A 33 12.31 4.81 2.35
CA SER A 33 11.25 5.67 1.82
C SER A 33 11.68 6.44 0.57
N LEU A 34 12.98 6.66 0.38
CA LEU A 34 13.53 7.40 -0.76
C LEU A 34 14.98 6.97 -1.07
N PRO A 35 15.25 6.38 -2.25
CA PRO A 35 14.28 5.88 -3.21
C PRO A 35 13.52 4.66 -2.68
N ALA A 36 12.20 4.71 -2.71
CA ALA A 36 11.38 3.54 -2.41
C ALA A 36 11.33 2.58 -3.61
N THR A 37 11.33 1.29 -3.33
CA THR A 37 11.08 0.26 -4.35
C THR A 37 9.59 0.10 -4.64
N PRO A 38 9.20 -0.45 -5.79
CA PRO A 38 7.80 -0.84 -6.04
C PRO A 38 7.25 -1.77 -4.95
N ASP A 39 8.06 -2.71 -4.45
CA ASP A 39 7.65 -3.64 -3.39
C ASP A 39 7.44 -2.92 -2.04
N THR A 40 8.25 -1.92 -1.70
CA THR A 40 8.03 -1.04 -0.53
C THR A 40 6.69 -0.31 -0.61
N LEU A 41 6.39 0.29 -1.78
CA LEU A 41 5.12 0.99 -2.00
C LEU A 41 3.94 0.02 -1.90
N MET A 42 4.04 -1.18 -2.47
CA MET A 42 2.98 -2.18 -2.37
C MET A 42 2.72 -2.62 -0.94
N ALA A 43 3.76 -2.90 -0.15
CA ALA A 43 3.63 -3.28 1.25
C ALA A 43 2.87 -2.22 2.05
N TYR A 44 3.19 -0.94 1.80
CA TYR A 44 2.50 0.18 2.39
C TYR A 44 1.01 0.27 1.98
N LEU A 45 0.71 0.11 0.69
CA LEU A 45 -0.66 0.16 0.18
C LEU A 45 -1.52 -0.99 0.73
N VAL A 46 -0.94 -2.18 0.85
CA VAL A 46 -1.61 -3.34 1.47
C VAL A 46 -1.92 -3.07 2.93
N ALA A 47 -0.96 -2.54 3.71
CA ALA A 47 -1.17 -2.22 5.12
C ALA A 47 -2.30 -1.20 5.36
N LEU A 48 -2.55 -0.33 4.38
CA LEU A 48 -3.63 0.66 4.44
C LEU A 48 -4.94 0.19 3.80
N ALA A 49 -4.90 -0.88 3.01
CA ALA A 49 -6.02 -1.29 2.17
C ALA A 49 -7.28 -1.52 2.99
N ASP A 50 -7.23 -2.25 4.10
CA ASP A 50 -8.43 -2.55 4.90
C ASP A 50 -9.07 -1.32 5.54
N THR A 51 -8.26 -0.34 5.95
CA THR A 51 -8.71 0.78 6.77
C THR A 51 -9.02 2.05 5.98
N HIS A 52 -8.54 2.15 4.73
CA HIS A 52 -8.67 3.36 3.93
C HIS A 52 -9.54 3.16 2.68
N LYS A 53 -10.15 4.26 2.22
CA LYS A 53 -10.86 4.30 0.94
C LYS A 53 -9.85 4.30 -0.22
N VAL A 54 -10.25 3.74 -1.36
CA VAL A 54 -9.44 3.73 -2.60
C VAL A 54 -8.91 5.13 -2.94
N SER A 55 -9.76 6.15 -2.87
CA SER A 55 -9.38 7.55 -3.15
C SER A 55 -8.29 8.08 -2.22
N THR A 56 -8.19 7.56 -1.00
CA THR A 56 -7.10 7.93 -0.08
C THR A 56 -5.79 7.26 -0.49
N LEU A 57 -5.83 5.99 -0.90
CA LEU A 57 -4.67 5.29 -1.43
C LEU A 57 -4.12 5.96 -2.69
N GLU A 58 -5.00 6.35 -3.62
CA GLU A 58 -4.60 7.07 -4.84
C GLU A 58 -3.94 8.41 -4.52
N ARG A 59 -4.47 9.16 -3.56
CA ARG A 59 -3.85 10.40 -3.09
C ARG A 59 -2.47 10.16 -2.48
N ARG A 60 -2.31 9.14 -1.63
CA ARG A 60 -1.02 8.76 -1.05
C ARG A 60 0.00 8.35 -2.12
N ILE A 61 -0.41 7.60 -3.15
CA ILE A 61 0.42 7.28 -4.32
C ILE A 61 0.90 8.57 -5.00
N ALA A 62 0.00 9.53 -5.23
CA ALA A 62 0.36 10.81 -5.84
C ALA A 62 1.35 11.62 -4.97
N SER A 63 1.19 11.58 -3.64
CA SER A 63 2.10 12.22 -2.68
C SER A 63 3.50 11.61 -2.74
N ILE A 64 3.61 10.27 -2.77
CA ILE A 64 4.88 9.53 -2.88
C ILE A 64 5.57 9.80 -4.21
N SER A 65 4.80 9.81 -5.31
CA SER A 65 5.33 10.14 -6.64
C SER A 65 5.90 11.56 -6.67
N GLN A 66 5.18 12.52 -6.10
CA GLN A 66 5.64 13.90 -6.01
C GLN A 66 6.91 14.03 -5.18
N ALA A 67 7.06 13.29 -4.08
CA ALA A 67 8.26 13.31 -3.26
C ALA A 67 9.49 12.79 -4.04
N HIS A 68 9.35 11.68 -4.77
CA HIS A 68 10.44 11.15 -5.61
C HIS A 68 10.82 12.13 -6.72
N GLN A 69 9.82 12.67 -7.44
CA GLN A 69 10.05 13.65 -8.49
C GLN A 69 10.71 14.94 -7.96
N ALA A 70 10.31 15.41 -6.78
CA ALA A 70 10.92 16.58 -6.14
C ALA A 70 12.39 16.33 -5.73
N ALA A 71 12.75 15.08 -5.45
CA ALA A 71 14.12 14.67 -5.19
C ALA A 71 14.93 14.35 -6.47
N GLY A 72 14.32 14.48 -7.66
CA GLY A 72 14.97 14.15 -8.94
C GLY A 72 15.15 12.64 -9.16
N LEU A 73 14.33 11.82 -8.49
CA LEU A 73 14.39 10.35 -8.53
C LEU A 73 13.22 9.78 -9.33
N ASP A 74 13.43 8.59 -9.88
CA ASP A 74 12.35 7.80 -10.48
C ASP A 74 11.32 7.39 -9.45
N THR A 75 10.05 7.42 -9.85
CA THR A 75 8.94 7.10 -8.96
C THR A 75 8.57 5.61 -9.05
N PRO A 76 8.40 4.90 -7.90
CA PRO A 76 7.96 3.51 -7.91
C PRO A 76 6.49 3.35 -8.34
N THR A 77 5.72 4.44 -8.41
CA THR A 77 4.28 4.40 -8.68
C THR A 77 3.92 3.97 -10.10
N GLY A 78 4.89 4.07 -11.03
CA GLY A 78 4.70 3.70 -12.44
C GLY A 78 4.72 2.19 -12.68
N ASP A 79 5.24 1.41 -11.73
CA ASP A 79 5.49 -0.03 -11.86
C ASP A 79 4.19 -0.83 -12.09
N MET A 80 4.28 -1.88 -12.91
CA MET A 80 3.14 -2.74 -13.24
C MET A 80 2.55 -3.41 -12.00
N LYS A 81 3.38 -3.87 -11.06
CA LYS A 81 2.92 -4.56 -9.85
C LYS A 81 2.03 -3.64 -9.01
N VAL A 82 2.42 -2.37 -8.87
CA VAL A 82 1.64 -1.35 -8.14
C VAL A 82 0.28 -1.11 -8.80
N ARG A 83 0.24 -1.06 -10.14
CA ARG A 83 -1.01 -0.91 -10.90
C ARG A 83 -1.94 -2.11 -10.74
N VAL A 84 -1.39 -3.32 -10.81
CA VAL A 84 -2.13 -4.58 -10.63
C VAL A 84 -2.71 -4.66 -9.21
N LEU A 85 -1.92 -4.32 -8.19
CA LEU A 85 -2.38 -4.26 -6.81
C LEU A 85 -3.56 -3.30 -6.65
N MET A 86 -3.44 -2.06 -7.15
CA MET A 86 -4.52 -1.08 -7.06
C MET A 86 -5.77 -1.52 -7.82
N GLN A 87 -5.63 -2.26 -8.92
CA GLN A 87 -6.76 -2.85 -9.62
C GLN A 87 -7.46 -3.92 -8.76
N GLY A 88 -6.69 -4.76 -8.06
CA GLY A 88 -7.21 -5.73 -7.09
C GLY A 88 -8.00 -5.06 -5.96
N ILE A 89 -7.39 -4.07 -5.29
CA ILE A 89 -8.01 -3.31 -4.19
C ILE A 89 -9.34 -2.67 -4.63
N ARG A 90 -9.39 -2.11 -5.84
CA ARG A 90 -10.63 -1.52 -6.40
C ARG A 90 -11.73 -2.55 -6.59
N ARG A 91 -11.39 -3.73 -7.10
CA ARG A 91 -12.37 -4.81 -7.31
C ARG A 91 -12.91 -5.28 -5.97
N GLU A 92 -12.04 -5.59 -5.02
CA GLU A 92 -12.45 -6.09 -3.71
C GLU A 92 -13.34 -5.08 -2.97
N LYS A 93 -12.93 -3.82 -2.89
CA LYS A 93 -13.72 -2.76 -2.22
C LYS A 93 -14.97 -2.33 -2.98
N GLY A 94 -14.99 -2.48 -4.30
CA GLY A 94 -16.18 -2.24 -5.12
C GLY A 94 -17.18 -3.39 -5.08
N THR A 95 -16.71 -4.62 -4.82
CA THR A 95 -17.52 -5.82 -4.69
C THR A 95 -18.04 -6.02 -3.27
N ALA A 96 -17.37 -5.50 -2.24
CA ALA A 96 -17.90 -5.45 -0.88
C ALA A 96 -18.97 -4.35 -0.77
N PRO A 97 -20.28 -4.67 -0.72
CA PRO A 97 -21.28 -3.67 -0.35
C PRO A 97 -20.99 -3.19 1.07
N ASP A 98 -21.15 -1.89 1.31
CA ASP A 98 -21.10 -1.24 2.62
C ASP A 98 -22.28 -1.73 3.48
N CYS A 99 -22.25 -3.00 3.87
CA CYS A 99 -23.13 -3.56 4.86
C CYS A 99 -22.51 -3.27 6.22
N LYS A 100 -23.13 -2.32 6.93
CA LYS A 100 -22.83 -1.99 8.33
C LYS A 100 -22.72 -3.29 9.15
N ALA A 101 -21.63 -3.40 9.91
CA ALA A 101 -21.13 -4.59 10.60
C ALA A 101 -22.16 -5.41 11.40
N PRO A 102 -21.84 -6.70 11.60
CA PRO A 102 -21.81 -7.21 12.97
C PRO A 102 -20.45 -7.83 13.32
N ALA A 103 -20.04 -7.56 14.55
CA ALA A 103 -18.90 -8.16 15.22
C ALA A 103 -19.05 -9.69 15.29
N VAL A 104 -18.04 -10.43 14.83
CA VAL A 104 -17.59 -11.68 15.42
C VAL A 104 -16.12 -11.85 15.07
N THR A 105 -15.28 -11.44 16.01
CA THR A 105 -13.83 -11.60 15.99
C THR A 105 -13.50 -13.06 16.34
N SER A 106 -13.62 -13.96 15.37
CA SER A 106 -13.05 -15.30 15.42
C SER A 106 -12.72 -15.72 14.00
N ASP A 107 -11.64 -16.49 13.82
CA ASP A 107 -11.24 -17.17 12.57
C ASP A 107 -10.17 -16.55 11.66
N ILE A 108 -9.33 -15.62 12.16
CA ILE A 108 -8.02 -15.32 11.50
C ILE A 108 -6.86 -16.15 12.09
N LYS A 109 -7.11 -16.99 13.11
CA LYS A 109 -6.10 -17.95 13.61
C LYS A 109 -6.02 -19.26 12.81
N ALA A 110 -6.95 -19.52 11.88
CA ALA A 110 -7.00 -20.80 11.17
C ALA A 110 -6.17 -20.85 9.87
N MET A 111 -5.74 -19.70 9.33
CA MET A 111 -5.00 -19.65 8.06
C MET A 111 -3.47 -19.48 8.21
N VAL A 112 -2.97 -19.23 9.43
CA VAL A 112 -1.53 -19.16 9.76
C VAL A 112 -1.05 -20.44 10.46
N SER A 113 -1.65 -21.59 10.12
CA SER A 113 -1.11 -22.91 10.49
C SER A 113 -0.91 -23.84 9.31
N THR A 114 -1.30 -23.44 8.10
CA THR A 114 -1.21 -24.29 6.90
C THR A 114 0.03 -24.03 6.04
N LEU A 115 0.90 -23.09 6.44
CA LEU A 115 2.08 -22.68 5.65
C LEU A 115 3.44 -23.10 6.27
N MET A 116 3.44 -23.97 7.29
CA MET A 116 4.68 -24.44 7.94
C MET A 116 4.95 -25.95 7.91
N ASP A 117 4.29 -26.72 7.04
CA ASP A 117 4.48 -28.19 6.96
C ASP A 117 5.04 -28.71 5.63
N ASN A 118 5.58 -27.85 4.76
CA ASN A 118 6.05 -28.29 3.42
C ASN A 118 7.54 -28.68 3.33
N LEU A 119 8.11 -29.27 4.38
CA LEU A 119 9.47 -29.83 4.33
C LEU A 119 9.60 -31.16 5.11
N LEU A 120 9.03 -32.22 4.55
CA LEU A 120 9.47 -33.62 4.71
C LEU A 120 8.76 -34.39 3.59
N GLY A 121 9.35 -34.57 2.42
CA GLY A 121 10.48 -35.47 2.25
C GLY A 121 10.01 -36.67 1.40
N ILE A 122 10.02 -36.47 0.09
CA ILE A 122 10.31 -37.45 -0.98
C ILE A 122 10.37 -38.94 -0.54
N ARG A 123 9.51 -39.81 -1.11
CA ARG A 123 9.91 -40.88 -2.06
C ARG A 123 8.81 -41.90 -2.35
N ASP A 124 8.44 -41.94 -3.63
CA ASP A 124 8.39 -43.09 -4.56
C ASP A 124 7.97 -44.49 -4.05
N ARG A 125 6.93 -45.02 -4.73
CA ARG A 125 6.90 -46.29 -5.50
C ARG A 125 5.91 -47.38 -5.06
N ALA A 126 5.28 -47.95 -6.10
CA ALA A 126 4.54 -49.22 -6.24
C ALA A 126 3.04 -49.22 -5.91
#